data_AF-A0A7V4SML7-F1
#
_entry.id   AF-A0A7V4SML7-F1
#
_cell.length_a   1.000
_cell.length_b   1.000
_cell.length_c   1.000
_cell.angle_alpha   90.00
_cell.angle_beta   90.00
_cell.angle_gamma   90.00
#
_symmetry.space_group_name_H-M   'P 1'
#
loop_
_entity.id
_entity.type
_entity.pdbx_description
1 polymer ?
#
loop_
_entity_poly.entity_id
_entity_poly.type
_entity_poly.pdbx_seq_one_letter_code
_entity_poly.pdbx_strand_id
1 'polypeptide(L)'
;METPKTKTTRRSSAAREKRRQGPRGGEASGAGRPSAAADLAGDVAQLRLLLQEVSEAVFSRLEAEAAAVLAALDEKAVPGDAPALPSAERIRALRDVVADLKVKPRKGRVKDLGRIEAVLKVLAARLLP
;
A
#
# COMPACT_ATOMS: atom_id res chain seq x y z
N MET A 1 -81.73 24.99 37.25
CA MET A 1 -81.93 24.10 38.40
C MET A 1 -80.60 23.92 39.11
N GLU A 2 -80.56 24.52 40.29
CA GLU A 2 -79.79 24.18 41.51
C GLU A 2 -78.52 23.31 41.40
N THR A 3 -77.41 23.90 41.86
CA THR A 3 -76.25 23.17 42.37
C THR A 3 -76.59 22.40 43.65
N PRO A 4 -75.76 21.41 44.03
CA PRO A 4 -75.14 21.56 45.34
C PRO A 4 -73.61 21.43 45.30
N LYS A 5 -73.00 22.37 46.02
CA LYS A 5 -71.63 22.37 46.53
C LYS A 5 -71.55 21.50 47.79
N THR A 6 -70.48 20.72 47.94
CA THR A 6 -69.94 20.25 49.24
C THR A 6 -68.49 19.80 49.00
N LYS A 7 -67.46 20.57 49.38
CA LYS A 7 -66.86 20.80 50.71
C LYS A 7 -65.87 19.69 51.13
N THR A 8 -64.59 20.00 50.91
CA THR A 8 -63.43 19.86 51.82
C THR A 8 -63.18 18.53 52.54
N THR A 9 -62.01 17.94 52.26
CA THR A 9 -61.05 17.55 53.31
C THR A 9 -59.60 17.72 52.84
N ARG A 10 -58.82 18.48 53.60
CA ARG A 10 -57.35 18.60 53.51
C ARG A 10 -56.67 17.47 54.30
N ARG A 11 -55.38 17.25 53.97
CA ARG A 11 -54.27 16.63 54.73
C ARG A 11 -54.02 15.14 54.49
N SER A 12 -52.89 14.87 53.82
CA SER A 12 -51.68 14.29 54.42
C SER A 12 -50.65 14.07 53.31
N SER A 13 -49.73 15.00 53.04
CA SER A 13 -48.36 14.96 53.56
C SER A 13 -47.76 13.55 53.71
N ALA A 14 -46.78 13.28 52.84
CA ALA A 14 -45.59 12.46 53.09
C ALA A 14 -45.79 11.00 53.50
N ALA A 15 -45.66 10.10 52.51
CA ALA A 15 -45.05 8.79 52.75
C ALA A 15 -44.31 8.31 51.50
N ARG A 16 -42.98 8.51 51.53
CA ARG A 16 -42.01 7.44 51.30
C ARG A 16 -41.89 6.89 49.88
N GLU A 17 -41.10 7.60 49.09
CA GLU A 17 -39.81 7.13 48.59
C GLU A 17 -39.56 5.60 48.49
N LYS A 18 -39.02 5.22 47.32
CA LYS A 18 -38.34 3.96 46.94
C LYS A 18 -39.22 2.79 46.51
N ARG A 19 -39.59 2.80 45.22
CA ARG A 19 -39.36 1.66 44.32
C ARG A 19 -38.85 2.14 42.97
N ARG A 20 -37.55 2.45 42.93
CA ARG A 20 -36.75 2.40 41.72
C ARG A 20 -36.61 0.94 41.32
N GLN A 21 -37.13 0.56 40.16
CA GLN A 21 -36.59 -0.49 39.28
C GLN A 21 -37.34 -0.40 37.94
N GLY A 22 -37.18 0.74 37.26
CA GLY A 22 -37.30 0.74 35.80
C GLY A 22 -36.13 -0.09 35.26
N PRO A 23 -36.31 -0.83 34.14
CA PRO A 23 -35.23 -1.61 33.55
C PRO A 23 -34.13 -0.63 33.18
N ARG A 24 -33.02 -0.67 33.94
CA ARG A 24 -31.78 -0.05 33.53
C ARG A 24 -31.36 -0.82 32.29
N GLY A 25 -31.65 -0.25 31.12
CA GLY A 25 -30.96 -0.54 29.87
C GLY A 25 -29.48 -0.28 30.09
N GLY A 26 -28.81 -1.26 30.70
CA GLY A 26 -27.37 -1.36 30.72
C GLY A 26 -26.95 -1.98 29.41
N GLU A 27 -27.00 -1.20 28.33
CA GLU A 27 -26.12 -1.46 27.19
C GLU A 27 -24.69 -1.11 27.64
N ALA A 28 -24.13 -1.98 28.49
CA ALA A 28 -22.70 -2.11 28.64
C ALA A 28 -22.16 -2.92 27.44
N SER A 29 -22.41 -2.43 26.23
CA SER A 29 -21.74 -2.89 25.01
C SER A 29 -20.61 -1.91 24.67
N GLY A 30 -19.79 -1.57 25.66
CA GLY A 30 -18.58 -0.76 25.51
C GLY A 30 -17.29 -1.58 25.50
N ALA A 31 -17.41 -2.91 25.49
CA ALA A 31 -16.27 -3.81 25.42
C ALA A 31 -16.15 -4.40 24.01
N GLY A 32 -15.11 -4.01 23.28
CA GLY A 32 -14.50 -4.89 22.29
C GLY A 32 -14.92 -4.77 20.83
N ARG A 33 -15.48 -3.64 20.37
CA ARG A 33 -15.43 -3.36 18.92
C ARG A 33 -14.24 -2.46 18.63
N PRO A 34 -13.16 -2.95 17.99
CA PRO A 34 -12.22 -2.03 17.38
C PRO A 34 -13.02 -1.07 16.51
N SER A 35 -12.70 0.22 16.63
CA SER A 35 -13.29 1.22 15.76
C SER A 35 -12.99 0.79 14.32
N ALA A 36 -13.96 0.88 13.40
CA ALA A 36 -13.71 0.59 11.98
C ALA A 36 -12.49 1.38 11.43
N ALA A 37 -12.17 2.52 12.05
CA ALA A 37 -10.95 3.27 11.73
C ALA A 37 -9.66 2.58 12.20
N ALA A 38 -9.67 1.88 13.34
CA ALA A 38 -8.54 1.10 13.83
C ALA A 38 -8.28 -0.14 12.96
N ASP A 39 -9.35 -0.82 12.53
CA ASP A 39 -9.25 -1.95 11.61
C ASP A 39 -8.67 -1.50 10.26
N LEU A 40 -9.23 -0.42 9.68
CA LEU A 40 -8.71 0.16 8.44
C LEU A 40 -7.25 0.64 8.58
N ALA A 41 -6.87 1.21 9.73
CA ALA A 41 -5.49 1.62 9.98
C ALA A 41 -4.54 0.41 10.00
N GLY A 42 -4.98 -0.73 10.56
CA GLY A 42 -4.26 -2.00 10.50
C GLY A 42 -4.08 -2.49 9.06
N ASP A 43 -5.16 -2.49 8.27
CA ASP A 43 -5.11 -2.89 6.85
C ASP A 43 -4.16 -2.00 6.02
N VAL A 44 -4.19 -0.69 6.24
CA VAL A 44 -3.30 0.27 5.57
C VAL A 44 -1.84 0.07 6.00
N ALA A 45 -1.59 -0.23 7.29
CA ALA A 45 -0.26 -0.54 7.78
C ALA A 45 0.29 -1.81 7.12
N GLN A 46 -0.55 -2.84 6.97
CA GLN A 46 -0.17 -4.07 6.29
C GLN A 46 0.09 -3.84 4.80
N LEU A 47 -0.77 -3.06 4.13
CA LEU A 47 -0.57 -2.69 2.73
C LEU A 47 0.75 -1.94 2.53
N ARG A 48 1.14 -1.08 3.48
CA ARG A 48 2.42 -0.38 3.44
C ARG A 48 3.61 -1.35 3.50
N LEU A 49 3.56 -2.38 4.34
CA LEU A 49 4.61 -3.40 4.43
C LEU A 49 4.71 -4.19 3.12
N LEU A 50 3.57 -4.67 2.61
CA LEU A 50 3.53 -5.38 1.33
C LEU A 50 4.04 -4.52 0.17
N LEU A 51 3.69 -3.23 0.14
CA LEU A 51 4.19 -2.30 -0.87
C LEU A 51 5.71 -2.16 -0.80
N GLN A 52 6.29 -2.13 0.40
CA GLN A 52 7.74 -2.05 0.58
C GLN A 52 8.43 -3.32 0.06
N GLU A 53 7.97 -4.50 0.46
CA GLU A 53 8.51 -5.79 0.03
C GLU A 53 8.46 -5.95 -1.50
N VAL A 54 7.31 -5.64 -2.10
CA VAL A 54 7.15 -5.72 -3.56
C VAL A 54 8.05 -4.71 -4.27
N SER A 55 8.17 -3.49 -3.74
CA SER A 55 9.03 -2.48 -4.34
C SER A 55 10.48 -2.91 -4.32
N GLU A 56 10.98 -3.40 -3.17
CA GLU A 56 12.35 -3.90 -3.02
C GLU A 56 12.63 -5.05 -3.99
N ALA A 57 11.75 -6.06 -4.03
CA ALA A 57 11.90 -7.19 -4.95
C ALA A 57 11.95 -6.76 -6.43
N VAL A 58 11.11 -5.78 -6.83
CA VAL A 58 11.13 -5.22 -8.18
C VAL A 58 12.44 -4.48 -8.46
N PHE A 59 12.90 -3.64 -7.54
CA PHE A 59 14.15 -2.90 -7.71
C PHE A 59 15.37 -3.84 -7.79
N SER A 60 15.49 -4.79 -6.88
CA SER A 60 16.58 -5.77 -6.89
C SER A 60 16.61 -6.60 -8.17
N ARG A 61 15.43 -7.00 -8.69
CA ARG A 61 15.36 -7.72 -9.97
C ARG A 61 15.88 -6.86 -11.12
N LEU A 62 15.42 -5.62 -11.23
CA LEU A 62 15.84 -4.71 -12.31
C LEU A 62 17.34 -4.37 -12.21
N GLU A 63 17.86 -4.21 -10.99
CA GLU A 63 19.30 -4.03 -10.75
C GLU A 63 20.11 -5.25 -11.17
N ALA A 64 19.64 -6.47 -10.86
CA ALA A 64 20.29 -7.71 -11.29
C ALA A 64 20.28 -7.86 -12.83
N GLU A 65 19.17 -7.53 -13.50
CA GLU A 65 19.07 -7.51 -14.96
C GLU A 65 20.07 -6.49 -15.57
N ALA A 66 20.16 -5.29 -14.99
CA ALA A 66 21.12 -4.28 -15.41
C ALA A 66 22.57 -4.75 -15.20
N ALA A 67 22.86 -5.39 -14.07
CA ALA A 67 24.18 -5.96 -13.77
C ALA A 67 24.57 -7.06 -14.77
N ALA A 68 23.64 -7.94 -15.15
CA ALA A 68 23.86 -8.97 -16.17
C ALA A 68 24.16 -8.35 -17.55
N VAL A 69 23.41 -7.31 -17.94
CA VAL A 69 23.67 -6.57 -19.18
C VAL A 69 25.04 -5.89 -19.16
N LEU A 70 25.45 -5.31 -18.04
CA LEU A 70 26.78 -4.69 -17.89
C LEU A 70 27.89 -5.74 -17.96
N ALA A 71 27.73 -6.89 -17.30
CA ALA A 71 28.70 -7.97 -17.33
C ALA A 71 28.91 -8.52 -18.75
N ALA A 72 27.84 -8.61 -19.56
CA ALA A 72 27.92 -9.03 -20.96
C ALA A 72 28.66 -8.02 -21.87
N LEU A 73 28.80 -6.77 -21.42
CA LEU A 73 29.54 -5.72 -22.13
C LEU A 73 30.97 -5.54 -21.60
N ASP A 74 31.34 -6.19 -20.49
CA ASP A 74 32.67 -6.07 -19.91
C ASP A 74 33.63 -7.07 -20.56
N GLU A 75 34.56 -6.52 -21.36
CA GLU A 75 35.59 -7.27 -22.08
C GLU A 75 36.57 -8.02 -21.16
N LYS A 76 36.60 -7.68 -19.86
CA LYS A 76 37.50 -8.25 -18.86
C LYS A 76 36.91 -9.41 -18.06
N ALA A 77 35.62 -9.72 -18.24
CA ALA A 77 34.90 -10.63 -17.37
C ALA A 77 35.17 -12.13 -17.60
N VAL A 78 35.89 -12.54 -18.66
CA VAL A 78 36.11 -13.98 -18.92
C VAL A 78 37.57 -14.34 -19.21
N PRO A 79 38.28 -14.96 -18.25
CA PRO A 79 39.46 -15.76 -18.55
C PRO A 79 39.01 -17.14 -19.05
N GLY A 80 39.14 -17.40 -20.36
CA GLY A 80 39.06 -18.75 -20.92
C GLY A 80 38.20 -18.91 -22.17
N ASP A 81 37.17 -18.08 -22.35
CA ASP A 81 36.34 -18.07 -23.56
C ASP A 81 35.65 -16.71 -23.65
N ALA A 82 36.31 -15.71 -24.26
CA ALA A 82 35.75 -14.37 -24.32
C ALA A 82 34.43 -14.44 -25.13
N PRO A 83 33.25 -14.12 -24.55
CA PRO A 83 32.06 -13.96 -25.36
C PRO A 83 32.38 -12.87 -26.37
N ALA A 84 32.31 -13.22 -27.66
CA ALA A 84 32.62 -12.29 -28.73
C ALA A 84 31.72 -11.06 -28.53
N LEU A 85 32.34 -9.93 -28.20
CA LEU A 85 31.62 -8.70 -27.95
C LEU A 85 30.73 -8.37 -29.15
N PRO A 86 29.58 -7.74 -28.92
CA PRO A 86 28.70 -7.33 -30.00
C PRO A 86 29.45 -6.46 -31.01
N SER A 87 29.13 -6.60 -32.30
CA SER A 87 29.72 -5.73 -33.32
C SER A 87 29.46 -4.24 -33.02
N ALA A 88 30.33 -3.36 -33.49
CA ALA A 88 30.19 -1.91 -33.27
C ALA A 88 28.83 -1.36 -33.75
N GLU A 89 28.28 -1.91 -34.84
CA GLU A 89 26.93 -1.58 -35.32
C GLU A 89 25.84 -1.99 -34.33
N ARG A 90 25.96 -3.18 -33.74
CA ARG A 90 25.04 -3.67 -32.71
C ARG A 90 25.12 -2.82 -31.45
N ILE A 91 26.32 -2.44 -31.01
CA ILE A 91 26.51 -1.53 -29.86
C ILE A 91 25.86 -0.17 -30.13
N ARG A 92 26.02 0.41 -31.33
CA ARG A 92 25.35 1.66 -31.71
C ARG A 92 23.83 1.54 -31.64
N ALA A 93 23.26 0.48 -32.24
CA ALA A 93 21.83 0.24 -32.20
C ALA A 93 21.28 0.06 -30.77
N LEU A 94 22.05 -0.58 -29.87
CA LEU A 94 21.68 -0.71 -28.46
C LEU A 94 21.77 0.63 -27.71
N ARG A 95 22.76 1.45 -28.03
CA ARG A 95 22.89 2.80 -27.46
C ARG A 95 21.70 3.69 -27.82
N ASP A 96 21.20 3.59 -29.05
CA ASP A 96 20.02 4.35 -29.48
C ASP A 96 18.77 3.98 -28.66
N VAL A 97 18.57 2.68 -28.38
CA VAL A 97 17.49 2.19 -27.51
C VAL A 97 17.58 2.82 -26.10
N VAL A 98 18.79 2.93 -25.55
CA VAL A 98 19.00 3.58 -24.24
C VAL A 98 18.80 5.09 -24.32
N ALA A 99 19.25 5.74 -25.40
CA ALA A 99 19.11 7.19 -25.58
C ALA A 99 17.63 7.62 -25.72
N ASP A 100 16.79 6.78 -26.30
CA ASP A 100 15.34 7.00 -26.42
C ASP A 100 14.59 6.84 -25.09
N LEU A 101 15.25 6.31 -24.06
CA LEU A 101 14.67 6.13 -22.74
C LEU A 101 14.45 7.49 -22.03
N LYS A 102 13.24 8.03 -22.18
CA LYS A 102 12.82 9.26 -21.51
C LYS A 102 12.22 8.95 -20.13
N VAL A 103 13.09 8.89 -19.12
CA VAL A 103 12.73 8.76 -17.70
C VAL A 103 12.86 10.11 -16.99
N LYS A 104 11.93 10.42 -16.07
CA LYS A 104 12.05 11.61 -15.20
C LYS A 104 12.09 11.16 -13.72
N PRO A 105 13.28 10.86 -13.17
CA PRO A 105 13.42 10.14 -11.90
C PRO A 105 12.78 10.87 -10.71
N ARG A 106 12.76 12.22 -10.72
CA ARG A 106 12.22 13.05 -9.62
C ARG A 106 10.72 12.86 -9.33
N LYS A 107 9.97 12.20 -10.22
CA LYS A 107 8.51 12.04 -10.08
C LYS A 107 8.07 10.63 -9.64
N GLY A 108 8.99 9.67 -9.49
CA GLY A 108 8.68 8.32 -9.02
C GLY A 108 7.55 7.62 -9.79
N ARG A 109 7.47 7.81 -11.11
CA ARG A 109 6.33 7.33 -11.90
C ARG A 109 6.44 5.82 -12.10
N VAL A 110 5.40 5.06 -11.74
CA VAL A 110 5.35 3.60 -11.99
C VAL A 110 5.58 3.26 -13.47
N LYS A 111 5.04 4.07 -14.40
CA LYS A 111 5.27 3.88 -15.85
C LYS A 111 6.74 3.95 -16.25
N ASP A 112 7.57 4.68 -15.50
CA ASP A 112 9.00 4.80 -15.77
C ASP A 112 9.74 3.50 -15.42
N LEU A 113 9.30 2.76 -14.40
CA LEU A 113 9.84 1.42 -14.10
C LEU A 113 9.57 0.44 -15.25
N GLY A 114 8.35 0.41 -15.77
CA GLY A 114 8.00 -0.44 -16.90
C GLY A 114 8.78 -0.10 -18.18
N ARG A 115 9.17 1.17 -18.38
CA ARG A 115 10.04 1.57 -19.49
C ARG A 115 11.47 1.07 -19.30
N ILE A 116 12.02 1.19 -18.08
CA ILE A 116 13.35 0.68 -17.75
C ILE A 116 13.39 -0.83 -17.97
N GLU A 117 12.41 -1.57 -17.44
CA GLU A 117 12.29 -3.02 -17.64
C GLU A 117 12.22 -3.40 -19.13
N ALA A 118 11.42 -2.68 -19.93
CA ALA A 118 11.32 -2.93 -21.36
C ALA A 118 12.67 -2.74 -22.08
N VAL A 119 13.42 -1.68 -21.73
CA VAL A 119 14.76 -1.45 -22.28
C VAL A 119 15.73 -2.56 -21.83
N LEU A 120 15.75 -2.92 -20.55
CA LEU A 120 16.61 -4.00 -20.04
C LEU A 120 16.32 -5.34 -20.74
N LYS A 121 15.05 -5.69 -20.97
CA LYS A 121 14.69 -6.89 -21.74
C LYS A 121 15.18 -6.84 -23.18
N VAL A 122 15.07 -5.69 -23.86
CA VAL A 122 15.60 -5.52 -25.23
C VAL A 122 17.12 -5.65 -25.26
N LEU A 123 17.82 -5.07 -24.27
CA LEU A 123 19.28 -5.19 -24.16
C LEU A 123 19.68 -6.63 -23.89
N ALA A 124 19.07 -7.29 -22.90
CA ALA A 124 19.30 -8.67 -22.52
C ALA A 124 19.09 -9.63 -23.71
N ALA A 125 17.94 -9.54 -24.40
CA ALA A 125 17.65 -10.38 -25.57
C ALA A 125 18.63 -10.19 -26.74
N ARG A 126 19.38 -9.09 -26.75
CA ARG A 126 20.36 -8.76 -27.78
C ARG A 126 21.81 -8.93 -27.31
N LEU A 127 22.07 -9.28 -26.06
CA LEU A 127 23.43 -9.39 -25.51
C LEU A 127 23.67 -10.74 -24.85
N LEU A 128 22.63 -11.34 -24.28
CA LEU A 128 22.66 -12.63 -23.64
C LEU A 128 22.17 -13.70 -24.62
N PRO A 129 22.76 -14.91 -24.59
CA PRO A 129 22.38 -16.04 -25.44
C PRO A 129 20.98 -16.58 -25.14
#